data_AF-A0A2V6Y531-F1
#
_entry.id   AF-A0A2V6Y531-F1
#
_cell.length_a   1.000
_cell.length_b   1.000
_cell.length_c   1.000
_cell.angle_alpha   90.00
_cell.angle_beta   90.00
_cell.angle_gamma   90.00
#
_symmetry.space_group_name_H-M   'P 1'
#
loop_
_entity.id
_entity.type
_entity.pdbx_description
1 polymer ?
#
loop_
_entity_poly.entity_id
_entity_poly.type
_entity_poly.pdbx_seq_one_letter_code
_entity_poly.pdbx_strand_id
1 'polypeptide(L)'
;MLICPATGHAVNNPIGPFCGDHGARMFSDCPACGSEWSLTWDSRGEKGTDFCAHCGNPAPWLSRKELIQWLKAGVQATDLEPAKRRELQEALDRIAELAPDDTKTAAGWDKLRAVAPRVWELAKPVINKLIGEGVKKILGL
;
A
#
# COMPACT_ATOMS: atom_id res chain seq x y z
N MET A 1 -14.61 -7.74 16.70
CA MET A 1 -13.20 -7.42 16.98
C MET A 1 -12.88 -6.09 16.30
N LEU A 2 -11.96 -5.27 16.81
CA LEU A 2 -11.55 -4.03 16.15
C LEU A 2 -10.04 -4.00 15.93
N ILE A 3 -9.59 -3.37 14.85
CA ILE A 3 -8.19 -3.31 14.45
C ILE A 3 -7.64 -1.92 14.73
N CYS A 4 -6.49 -1.85 15.39
CA CYS A 4 -5.79 -0.59 15.59
C CYS A 4 -5.09 -0.14 14.30
N PRO A 5 -5.36 1.07 13.79
CA PRO A 5 -4.74 1.53 12.54
C PRO A 5 -3.25 1.85 12.68
N ALA A 6 -2.73 2.02 13.90
CA ALA A 6 -1.32 2.37 14.11
C ALA A 6 -0.36 1.19 13.85
N THR A 7 -0.76 -0.02 14.24
CA THR A 7 0.10 -1.21 14.19
C THR A 7 -0.59 -2.47 13.67
N GLY A 8 -1.90 -2.41 13.44
CA GLY A 8 -2.70 -3.51 12.91
C GLY A 8 -3.09 -4.58 13.92
N HIS A 9 -2.68 -4.49 15.19
CA HIS A 9 -3.11 -5.47 16.19
C HIS A 9 -4.63 -5.45 16.35
N ALA A 10 -5.20 -6.63 16.56
CA ALA A 10 -6.62 -6.79 16.80
C ALA A 10 -6.91 -6.73 18.31
N VAL A 11 -7.99 -6.03 18.67
CA VAL A 11 -8.45 -5.88 20.05
C VAL A 11 -9.74 -6.67 20.22
N ASN A 12 -9.67 -7.65 21.13
CA ASN A 12 -10.81 -8.44 21.58
C ASN A 12 -11.58 -7.69 22.66
N ASN A 13 -12.90 -7.60 22.51
CA ASN A 13 -13.81 -6.90 23.44
C ASN A 13 -13.35 -5.48 23.82
N PRO A 14 -13.17 -4.57 22.84
CA PRO A 14 -12.67 -3.22 23.11
C PRO A 14 -13.63 -2.42 24.00
N ILE A 15 -13.09 -1.67 24.95
CA ILE A 15 -13.84 -0.69 25.75
C ILE A 15 -13.90 0.62 24.95
N GLY A 16 -14.91 0.73 24.08
CA GLY A 16 -15.11 1.89 23.20
C GLY A 16 -14.36 1.80 21.86
N PRO A 17 -14.43 2.88 21.04
CA PRO A 17 -13.96 2.85 19.65
C PRO A 17 -12.47 3.18 19.48
N PHE A 18 -11.74 3.49 20.55
CA PHE A 18 -10.33 3.90 20.50
C PHE A 18 -9.42 2.82 21.07
N CYS A 19 -8.25 2.64 20.46
CA CYS A 19 -7.24 1.70 20.93
C CYS A 19 -6.65 2.21 22.26
N GLY A 20 -6.64 1.37 23.30
CA GLY A 20 -6.09 1.74 24.61
C GLY A 20 -4.61 2.13 24.57
N ASP A 21 -3.83 1.49 23.69
CA ASP A 21 -2.38 1.69 23.61
C ASP A 21 -1.98 2.91 22.76
N HIS A 22 -2.78 3.24 21.73
CA HIS A 22 -2.40 4.23 20.72
C HIS A 22 -3.34 5.43 20.64
N GLY A 23 -4.52 5.37 21.29
CA GLY A 23 -5.56 6.40 21.21
C GLY A 23 -6.21 6.57 19.84
N ALA A 24 -5.79 5.80 18.83
CA ALA A 24 -6.34 5.87 17.49
C ALA A 24 -7.72 5.21 17.42
N ARG A 25 -8.63 5.79 16.63
CA ARG A 25 -9.95 5.19 16.38
C ARG A 25 -9.76 3.88 15.60
N MET A 26 -10.19 2.78 16.20
CA MET A 26 -10.10 1.45 15.61
C MET A 26 -11.16 1.25 14.53
N PHE A 27 -10.95 0.27 13.67
CA PHE A 27 -11.85 -0.06 12.57
C PHE A 27 -12.06 -1.56 12.42
N SER A 28 -13.20 -1.97 11.87
CA SER A 28 -13.48 -3.34 11.43
C SER A 28 -13.56 -3.45 9.91
N ASP A 29 -13.87 -2.35 9.22
CA ASP A 29 -14.18 -2.35 7.79
C ASP A 29 -13.16 -1.54 6.99
N CYS A 30 -12.98 -1.92 5.73
CA CYS A 30 -12.12 -1.22 4.79
C CYS A 30 -12.68 0.19 4.52
N PRO A 31 -11.88 1.26 4.72
CA PRO A 31 -12.34 2.62 4.48
C PRO A 31 -12.58 2.91 2.98
N ALA A 32 -12.07 2.08 2.08
CA ALA A 32 -12.21 2.26 0.64
C ALA A 32 -13.45 1.56 0.06
N CYS A 33 -13.76 0.33 0.50
CA CYS A 33 -14.86 -0.46 -0.07
C CYS A 33 -15.94 -0.90 0.93
N GLY A 34 -15.78 -0.62 2.23
CA GLY A 34 -16.74 -0.96 3.28
C GLY A 34 -16.81 -2.45 3.65
N SER A 35 -16.03 -3.32 3.01
CA SER A 35 -15.97 -4.74 3.36
C SER A 35 -15.22 -4.95 4.67
N GLU A 36 -15.61 -5.97 5.43
CA GLU A 36 -14.90 -6.36 6.66
C GLU A 36 -13.41 -6.62 6.39
N TRP A 37 -12.55 -6.14 7.28
CA TRP A 37 -11.12 -6.29 7.16
C TRP A 37 -10.70 -7.67 7.65
N SER A 38 -9.96 -8.40 6.81
CA SER A 38 -9.52 -9.74 7.13
C SER A 38 -8.47 -9.74 8.25
N LEU A 39 -8.55 -10.75 9.11
CA LEU A 39 -7.58 -10.97 10.19
C LEU A 39 -6.61 -12.08 9.80
N THR A 40 -5.45 -12.05 10.43
CA THR A 40 -4.37 -13.04 10.34
C THR A 40 -3.74 -13.19 11.72
N TRP A 41 -2.84 -14.16 11.87
CA TRP A 41 -2.17 -14.45 13.13
C TRP A 41 -0.64 -14.39 12.97
N ASP A 42 0.04 -13.75 13.92
CA ASP A 42 1.49 -13.76 14.04
C ASP A 42 1.95 -14.15 15.45
N SER A 43 3.26 -14.07 15.72
CA SER A 43 3.82 -14.44 17.03
C SER A 43 3.37 -13.54 18.18
N ARG A 44 2.76 -12.38 17.90
CA ARG A 44 2.22 -11.41 18.86
C ARG A 44 0.70 -11.51 19.00
N GLY A 45 0.06 -12.38 18.22
CA GLY A 45 -1.38 -12.65 18.27
C GLY A 45 -2.10 -12.29 16.98
N GLU A 46 -3.38 -11.96 17.13
CA GLU A 46 -4.25 -11.62 16.00
C GLU A 46 -4.00 -10.19 15.49
N LYS A 47 -3.92 -10.06 14.17
CA LYS A 47 -3.59 -8.81 13.46
C LYS A 47 -4.46 -8.68 12.22
N GLY A 48 -4.78 -7.47 11.78
CA GLY A 48 -5.31 -7.25 10.44
C GLY A 48 -4.32 -7.65 9.33
N THR A 49 -4.83 -8.11 8.19
CA THR A 49 -4.02 -8.34 6.99
C THR A 49 -3.49 -7.03 6.42
N ASP A 50 -2.32 -7.07 5.78
CA ASP A 50 -1.68 -5.88 5.22
C ASP A 50 -2.45 -5.23 4.06
N PHE A 51 -3.34 -5.98 3.42
CA PHE A 51 -4.23 -5.47 2.37
C PHE A 51 -5.66 -5.96 2.61
N CYS A 52 -6.63 -5.15 2.20
CA CYS A 52 -8.02 -5.58 2.15
C CYS A 52 -8.18 -6.72 1.12
N ALA A 53 -8.73 -7.86 1.54
CA ALA A 53 -8.92 -9.02 0.67
C ALA A 53 -9.88 -8.76 -0.50
N HIS A 54 -10.77 -7.77 -0.38
CA HIS A 54 -11.77 -7.46 -1.39
C HIS A 54 -11.29 -6.46 -2.45
N CYS A 55 -10.64 -5.37 -2.04
CA CYS A 55 -10.27 -4.28 -2.97
C CYS A 55 -8.77 -4.03 -3.08
N GLY A 56 -7.93 -4.74 -2.31
CA GLY A 56 -6.48 -4.56 -2.31
C GLY A 56 -6.00 -3.24 -1.70
N ASN A 57 -6.88 -2.45 -1.07
CA ASN A 57 -6.47 -1.21 -0.40
C ASN A 57 -5.46 -1.53 0.71
N PRO A 58 -4.31 -0.84 0.75
CA PRO A 58 -3.29 -1.08 1.75
C PRO A 58 -3.76 -0.70 3.15
N ALA A 59 -3.29 -1.42 4.15
CA ALA A 59 -3.56 -1.13 5.53
C ALA A 59 -2.93 0.20 5.98
N PRO A 60 -3.56 0.91 6.94
CA PRO A 60 -3.08 2.21 7.42
C PRO A 60 -1.74 2.16 8.16
N TRP A 61 -1.35 1.00 8.70
CA TRP A 61 -0.07 0.83 9.39
C TRP A 61 1.13 0.63 8.44
N LEU A 62 0.89 0.42 7.14
CA LEU A 62 1.97 0.25 6.18
C LEU A 62 2.59 1.60 5.81
N SER A 63 3.90 1.69 5.99
CA SER A 63 4.68 2.84 5.57
C SER A 63 4.80 2.91 4.04
N ARG A 64 5.07 4.12 3.54
CA ARG A 64 5.43 4.34 2.11
C ARG A 64 6.56 3.40 1.67
N LYS A 65 7.57 3.20 2.52
CA LYS A 65 8.71 2.34 2.23
C LYS A 65 8.28 0.89 2.05
N GLU A 66 7.46 0.35 2.95
CA GLU A 66 6.93 -1.02 2.84
C GLU A 66 6.09 -1.21 1.57
N LEU A 67 5.24 -0.25 1.24
CA LEU A 67 4.42 -0.29 0.03
C LEU A 67 5.26 -0.26 -1.26
N ILE A 68 6.34 0.52 -1.30
CA ILE A 68 7.27 0.52 -2.44
C ILE A 68 8.03 -0.81 -2.50
N GLN A 69 8.48 -1.37 -1.38
CA GLN A 69 9.12 -2.69 -1.37
C GLN A 69 8.17 -3.80 -1.85
N TRP A 70 6.90 -3.76 -1.44
CA TRP A 70 5.87 -4.66 -1.95
C TRP A 70 5.71 -4.53 -3.47
N LEU A 71 5.68 -3.30 -3.99
CA LEU A 71 5.58 -3.06 -5.43
C LEU A 71 6.81 -3.55 -6.20
N LYS A 72 8.02 -3.34 -5.63
CA LYS A 72 9.27 -3.89 -6.15
C LYS A 72 9.24 -5.41 -6.22
N ALA A 73 8.73 -6.09 -5.20
CA ALA A 73 8.55 -7.54 -5.22
C ALA A 73 7.57 -7.97 -6.33
N GLY A 74 6.48 -7.23 -6.51
CA GLY A 74 5.52 -7.45 -7.61
C GLY A 74 6.16 -7.33 -8.99
N VAL A 75 7.01 -6.32 -9.22
CA VAL A 75 7.79 -6.18 -10.46
C VAL A 75 8.79 -7.34 -10.60
N GLN A 76 9.44 -7.75 -9.51
CA GLN A 76 10.43 -8.83 -9.54
C GLN A 76 9.82 -10.17 -9.95
N ALA A 77 8.56 -10.42 -9.56
CA ALA A 77 7.80 -11.63 -9.87
C ALA A 77 7.24 -11.68 -11.30
N THR A 78 7.44 -10.63 -12.12
CA THR A 78 7.01 -10.63 -13.52
C THR A 78 7.97 -11.39 -14.44
N ASP A 79 7.45 -11.82 -15.59
CA ASP A 79 8.25 -12.41 -16.68
C ASP A 79 8.92 -11.35 -17.58
N LEU A 80 9.08 -10.12 -17.09
CA LEU A 80 9.78 -9.06 -17.83
C LEU A 80 11.24 -9.45 -18.08
N GLU A 81 11.76 -9.04 -19.24
CA GLU A 81 13.18 -9.15 -19.56
C GLU A 81 14.04 -8.53 -18.44
N PRO A 82 15.19 -9.15 -18.08
CA PRO A 82 16.00 -8.72 -16.95
C PRO A 82 16.37 -7.23 -16.95
N ALA A 83 16.66 -6.67 -18.14
CA ALA A 83 16.99 -5.25 -18.30
C ALA A 83 15.81 -4.34 -17.92
N LYS A 84 14.61 -4.60 -18.48
CA LYS A 84 13.39 -3.84 -18.18
C LYS A 84 13.01 -3.94 -16.70
N ARG A 85 13.15 -5.14 -16.12
CA ARG A 85 12.90 -5.37 -14.71
C ARG A 85 13.83 -4.53 -13.84
N ARG A 86 15.13 -4.56 -14.12
CA ARG A 86 16.14 -3.74 -13.41
C ARG A 86 15.85 -2.26 -13.52
N GLU A 87 15.53 -1.78 -14.72
CA GLU A 87 15.18 -0.38 -14.95
C GLU A 87 13.96 0.08 -14.12
N LEU A 88 12.96 -0.79 -13.95
CA LEU A 88 11.80 -0.51 -13.09
C LEU A 88 12.17 -0.51 -11.61
N GLN A 89 13.03 -1.43 -11.16
CA GLN A 89 13.54 -1.44 -9.79
C GLN A 89 14.25 -0.12 -9.47
N GLU A 90 15.13 0.33 -10.37
CA GLU A 90 15.87 1.60 -10.22
C GLU A 90 14.92 2.82 -10.24
N ALA A 91 13.84 2.79 -11.04
CA ALA A 91 12.83 3.84 -11.02
C ALA A 91 12.07 3.88 -9.68
N LEU A 92 11.68 2.71 -9.14
CA LEU A 92 11.02 2.60 -7.85
C LEU A 92 11.93 3.00 -6.68
N ASP A 93 13.23 2.73 -6.77
CA ASP A 93 14.21 3.20 -5.78
C ASP A 93 14.30 4.73 -5.76
N ARG A 94 14.33 5.38 -6.92
CA ARG A 94 14.29 6.86 -6.98
C ARG A 94 12.98 7.42 -6.42
N ILE A 95 11.85 6.77 -6.68
CA ILE A 95 10.55 7.18 -6.14
C ILE A 95 10.53 7.07 -4.60
N ALA A 96 11.22 6.08 -4.03
CA ALA A 96 11.29 5.89 -2.58
C ALA A 96 11.99 7.04 -1.86
N GLU A 97 12.98 7.64 -2.49
CA GLU A 97 13.77 8.77 -1.95
C GLU A 97 13.07 10.13 -2.12
N LEU A 98 11.98 10.18 -2.88
CA LEU A 98 11.25 11.41 -3.18
C LEU A 98 9.91 11.48 -2.45
N ALA A 99 9.47 12.72 -2.19
CA ALA A 99 8.17 12.97 -1.58
C ALA A 99 7.02 12.49 -2.50
N PRO A 100 5.86 12.10 -1.94
CA PRO A 100 4.71 11.64 -2.74
C PRO A 100 4.22 12.63 -3.81
N ASP A 101 4.36 13.93 -3.55
CA ASP A 101 3.97 15.03 -4.46
C ASP A 101 5.11 15.55 -5.34
N ASP A 102 6.32 14.98 -5.25
CA ASP A 102 7.42 15.39 -6.12
C ASP A 102 7.14 14.97 -7.57
N THR A 103 6.93 15.96 -8.43
CA THR A 103 6.58 15.77 -9.85
C THR A 103 7.65 15.00 -10.63
N LYS A 104 8.90 14.93 -10.14
CA LYS A 104 9.97 14.11 -10.73
C LYS A 104 9.64 12.61 -10.67
N THR A 105 8.76 12.19 -9.77
CA THR A 105 8.32 10.78 -9.67
C THR A 105 7.40 10.36 -10.83
N ALA A 106 6.74 11.32 -11.51
CA ALA A 106 5.76 11.03 -12.57
C ALA A 106 6.36 10.16 -13.68
N ALA A 107 7.57 10.46 -14.14
CA ALA A 107 8.24 9.68 -15.18
C ALA A 107 8.48 8.22 -14.76
N GLY A 108 8.76 7.96 -13.48
CA GLY A 108 8.93 6.60 -12.96
C GLY A 108 7.59 5.84 -12.93
N TRP A 109 6.51 6.53 -12.56
CA TRP A 109 5.16 5.96 -12.59
C TRP A 109 4.65 5.67 -14.00
N ASP A 110 4.87 6.58 -14.94
CA ASP A 110 4.54 6.35 -16.36
C ASP A 110 5.35 5.20 -16.95
N LYS A 111 6.63 5.08 -16.57
CA LYS A 111 7.45 3.93 -16.96
C LYS A 111 6.88 2.62 -16.43
N LEU A 112 6.47 2.57 -15.16
CA LEU A 112 5.81 1.39 -14.60
C LEU A 112 4.51 1.06 -15.36
N ARG A 113 3.67 2.06 -15.64
CA ARG A 113 2.44 1.92 -16.40
C ARG A 113 2.68 1.35 -17.79
N ALA A 114 3.71 1.84 -18.49
CA ALA A 114 4.03 1.43 -19.86
C ALA A 114 4.70 0.05 -19.94
N VAL A 115 5.65 -0.24 -19.04
CA VAL A 115 6.48 -1.46 -19.10
C VAL A 115 5.82 -2.64 -18.38
N ALA A 116 5.11 -2.38 -17.29
CA ALA A 116 4.45 -3.40 -16.48
C ALA A 116 2.95 -3.08 -16.26
N PRO A 117 2.14 -2.95 -17.32
CA PRO A 117 0.75 -2.51 -17.22
C PRO A 117 -0.10 -3.41 -16.30
N ARG A 118 0.18 -4.72 -16.27
CA ARG A 118 -0.51 -5.64 -15.35
C ARG A 118 -0.19 -5.36 -13.88
N VAL A 119 1.06 -5.06 -13.56
CA VAL A 119 1.46 -4.67 -12.20
C VAL A 119 0.81 -3.34 -11.84
N TRP A 120 0.83 -2.38 -12.76
CA TRP A 120 0.18 -1.08 -12.60
C TRP A 120 -1.31 -1.24 -12.25
N GLU A 121 -2.06 -2.02 -13.02
CA GLU A 121 -3.49 -2.22 -12.80
C GLU A 121 -3.79 -2.92 -11.48
N LEU A 122 -3.06 -3.99 -11.15
CA LEU A 122 -3.26 -4.73 -9.90
C LEU A 122 -2.84 -3.92 -8.67
N ALA A 123 -1.83 -3.07 -8.80
CA ALA A 123 -1.31 -2.25 -7.72
C ALA A 123 -1.98 -0.86 -7.62
N LYS A 124 -3.01 -0.56 -8.42
CA LYS A 124 -3.71 0.75 -8.40
C LYS A 124 -4.05 1.26 -6.99
N PRO A 125 -4.63 0.45 -6.08
CA PRO A 125 -4.92 0.91 -4.71
C PRO A 125 -3.66 1.32 -3.94
N VAL A 126 -2.56 0.60 -4.14
CA VAL A 126 -1.26 0.90 -3.52
C VAL A 126 -0.64 2.16 -4.14
N ILE A 127 -0.65 2.26 -5.46
CA ILE A 127 -0.15 3.40 -6.21
C ILE A 127 -0.90 4.68 -5.80
N ASN A 128 -2.23 4.64 -5.68
CA ASN A 128 -3.03 5.79 -5.24
C ASN A 128 -2.68 6.28 -3.82
N LYS A 129 -2.14 5.39 -2.97
CA LYS A 129 -1.62 5.75 -1.64
C LYS A 129 -0.19 6.29 -1.69
N LEU A 130 0.58 5.90 -2.71
CA LEU A 130 1.96 6.32 -2.91
C LEU A 130 2.09 7.63 -3.71
N ILE A 131 1.06 8.03 -4.44
CA ILE A 131 1.11 9.21 -5.29
C ILE A 131 0.31 10.34 -4.64
N GLY A 132 0.94 11.51 -4.49
CA GLY A 132 0.25 12.72 -4.05
C GLY A 132 -0.52 13.40 -5.19
N GLU A 133 -1.38 14.35 -4.86
CA GLU A 133 -2.29 15.02 -5.82
C GLU A 133 -1.55 15.70 -6.98
N GLY A 134 -0.37 16.28 -6.73
CA GLY A 134 0.42 16.93 -7.79
C GLY A 134 0.84 15.97 -8.90
N VAL A 135 1.23 14.76 -8.52
CA VAL A 135 1.65 13.71 -9.44
C VAL A 135 0.44 13.02 -10.09
N LYS A 136 -0.67 12.81 -9.35
CA LYS A 136 -1.92 12.28 -9.93
C LYS A 136 -2.40 13.13 -11.11
N LYS A 137 -2.38 14.47 -10.95
CA LYS A 137 -2.77 15.40 -12.00
C LYS A 137 -1.90 15.25 -13.27
N ILE A 138 -0.60 15.05 -13.12
CA ILE A 138 0.32 14.82 -14.26
C ILE A 138 -0.01 13.50 -14.95
N LEU A 139 -0.32 12.47 -14.16
CA LEU A 139 -0.59 11.11 -14.64
C LEU A 139 -2.03 10.87 -15.13
N GLY A 140 -2.91 11.88 -15.02
CA GLY A 140 -4.33 11.80 -15.39
C GLY A 140 -5.16 10.86 -14.50
N LEU A 141 -4.84 10.79 -13.21
CA LEU A 141 -5.52 9.95 -12.20
C LEU A 141 -6.45 10.76 -11.29
#